data_AF-A0A444VPV7-F1
#
_entry.id   AF-A0A444VPV7-F1
#
_cell.length_a   1.000
_cell.length_b   1.000
_cell.length_c   1.000
_cell.angle_alpha   90.00
_cell.angle_beta   90.00
_cell.angle_gamma   90.00
#
_symmetry.space_group_name_H-M   'P 1'
#
loop_
_entity.id
_entity.type
_entity.pdbx_description
1 polymer ?
#
loop_
_entity_poly.entity_id
_entity_poly.type
_entity_poly.pdbx_seq_one_letter_code
_entity_poly.pdbx_strand_id
1 'polypeptide(L)'
;MSGSARGIGVLVEYFSEFLQRLFEGNGVEELSKKKLNKLLKSQGSLTFDDMINMSWGNLSPKLDEIDKKTLDQFVQFSYEKFVIEKKESNRQLEKRIFQLIDYLDSEREGFSLERNNIRNSIAHKD
;
A
#
# COMPACT_ATOMS: atom_id res chain seq x y z
N MET A 1 36.90 7.40 -1.24
CA MET A 1 35.76 7.69 -0.35
C MET A 1 34.49 7.35 -1.11
N SER A 2 33.72 6.41 -0.58
CA SER A 2 32.78 5.52 -1.26
C SER A 2 31.45 6.19 -1.63
N GLY A 3 31.00 5.98 -2.88
CA GLY A 3 29.68 6.41 -3.38
C GLY A 3 28.48 5.78 -2.65
N SER A 4 28.72 4.78 -1.80
CA SER A 4 27.73 4.11 -0.96
C SER A 4 27.08 5.02 0.09
N ALA A 5 27.80 6.05 0.56
CA ALA A 5 27.27 6.96 1.59
C ALA A 5 26.20 7.93 1.06
N ARG A 6 26.23 8.28 -0.24
CA ARG A 6 25.23 9.18 -0.85
C ARG A 6 23.88 8.49 -1.10
N GLY A 7 23.91 7.20 -1.47
CA GLY A 7 22.68 6.43 -1.72
C GLY A 7 21.85 6.21 -0.45
N ILE A 8 22.52 6.03 0.69
CA ILE A 8 21.87 5.87 2.00
C ILE A 8 21.29 7.20 2.49
N GLY A 9 22.02 8.32 2.30
CA GLY A 9 21.54 9.65 2.70
C GLY A 9 20.22 10.05 2.03
N VAL A 10 20.11 9.80 0.72
CA VAL A 10 18.87 10.08 -0.04
C VAL A 10 17.71 9.20 0.45
N LEU A 11 17.95 7.92 0.74
CA LEU A 11 16.93 7.01 1.27
C LEU A 11 16.42 7.45 2.65
N VAL A 12 17.30 7.95 3.53
CA VAL A 12 16.92 8.46 4.85
C VAL A 12 16.13 9.75 4.74
N GLU A 13 16.54 10.69 3.88
CA GLU A 13 15.81 11.96 3.68
C GLU A 13 14.40 11.73 3.14
N TYR A 14 14.23 10.86 2.13
CA TYR A 14 12.90 10.52 1.61
C TYR A 14 12.03 9.77 2.61
N PHE A 15 12.63 8.92 3.45
CA PHE A 15 11.90 8.23 4.50
C PHE A 15 11.48 9.19 5.62
N SER A 16 12.36 10.12 6.00
CA SER A 16 12.04 11.19 6.94
C SER A 16 10.95 12.09 6.38
N GLU A 17 10.99 12.50 5.11
CA GLU A 17 9.91 13.26 4.47
C GLU A 17 8.60 12.47 4.43
N PHE A 18 8.65 11.15 4.17
CA PHE A 18 7.48 10.29 4.20
C PHE A 18 6.87 10.22 5.60
N LEU A 19 7.68 9.99 6.63
CA LEU A 19 7.24 10.01 8.03
C LEU A 19 6.74 11.39 8.43
N GLN A 20 7.41 12.44 8.00
CA GLN A 20 7.04 13.81 8.30
C GLN A 20 5.71 14.18 7.63
N ARG A 21 5.43 13.72 6.40
CA ARG A 21 4.09 13.82 5.77
C ARG A 21 3.03 12.95 6.46
N LEU A 22 3.44 11.83 7.06
CA LEU A 22 2.56 10.95 7.84
C LEU A 22 2.19 11.54 9.21
N PHE A 23 3.08 12.32 9.83
CA PHE A 23 2.90 12.86 11.17
C PHE A 23 2.56 14.37 11.21
N GLU A 24 3.01 15.16 10.24
CA GLU A 24 2.60 16.55 10.03
C GLU A 24 1.30 16.56 9.23
N GLY A 25 0.18 16.57 9.95
CA GLY A 25 -1.18 16.66 9.42
C GLY A 25 -1.46 17.93 8.61
N ASN A 26 -0.79 18.11 7.47
CA ASN A 26 -1.09 19.11 6.47
C ASN A 26 -2.20 18.57 5.56
N GLY A 27 -3.44 18.59 6.07
CA GLY A 27 -4.65 18.57 5.24
C GLY A 27 -4.89 17.33 4.38
N VAL A 28 -4.21 16.20 4.64
CA VAL A 28 -4.55 14.91 4.03
C VAL A 28 -5.84 14.46 4.72
N GLU A 29 -6.96 14.60 4.02
CA GLU A 29 -8.25 14.09 4.45
C GLU A 29 -8.07 12.63 4.88
N GLU A 30 -8.13 12.39 6.20
CA GLU A 30 -7.79 11.13 6.84
C GLU A 30 -8.42 9.99 6.04
N LEU A 31 -7.59 9.15 5.43
CA LEU A 31 -8.02 8.12 4.50
C LEU A 31 -8.73 7.04 5.33
N SER A 32 -9.99 7.29 5.66
CA SER A 32 -10.72 6.45 6.59
C SER A 32 -11.15 5.16 5.89
N LYS A 33 -11.15 4.04 6.64
CA LYS A 33 -11.74 2.76 6.18
C LYS A 33 -13.15 2.98 5.59
N LYS A 34 -13.90 3.96 6.10
CA LYS A 34 -15.24 4.34 5.61
C LYS A 34 -15.20 4.93 4.20
N LYS A 35 -14.27 5.85 3.89
CA LYS A 35 -14.11 6.43 2.55
C LYS A 35 -13.65 5.38 1.55
N LEU A 36 -12.65 4.58 1.92
CA LEU A 36 -12.13 3.49 1.09
C LEU A 36 -13.23 2.46 0.78
N ASN A 37 -14.02 2.05 1.78
CA ASN A 37 -15.17 1.17 1.58
C ASN A 37 -16.22 1.75 0.63
N LYS A 38 -16.46 3.07 0.62
CA LYS A 38 -17.39 3.69 -0.33
C LYS A 38 -16.87 3.56 -1.77
N LEU A 39 -15.59 3.84 -1.99
CA LEU A 39 -14.96 3.75 -3.31
C LEU A 39 -14.95 2.32 -3.85
N LEU A 40 -14.53 1.36 -3.03
CA LEU A 40 -14.52 -0.06 -3.38
C LEU A 40 -15.92 -0.58 -3.71
N LYS A 41 -16.94 -0.16 -2.94
CA LYS A 41 -18.33 -0.55 -3.19
C LYS A 41 -18.87 0.10 -4.46
N SER A 42 -18.56 1.36 -4.73
CA SER A 42 -19.07 2.07 -5.91
C SER A 42 -18.48 1.56 -7.22
N GLN A 43 -17.26 1.03 -7.19
CA GLN A 43 -16.53 0.64 -8.40
C GLN A 43 -16.58 -0.86 -8.67
N GLY A 44 -16.31 -1.70 -7.66
CA GLY A 44 -16.21 -3.16 -7.83
C GLY A 44 -17.14 -3.97 -6.92
N SER A 45 -18.08 -3.31 -6.23
CA SER A 45 -18.94 -3.96 -5.22
C SER A 45 -18.14 -4.70 -4.14
N LEU A 46 -16.97 -4.17 -3.79
CA LEU A 46 -16.06 -4.75 -2.80
C LEU A 46 -16.04 -3.95 -1.49
N THR A 47 -15.69 -4.62 -0.41
CA THR A 47 -15.34 -3.99 0.86
C THR A 47 -13.87 -4.19 1.19
N PHE A 48 -13.37 -3.42 2.15
CA PHE A 48 -12.02 -3.59 2.69
C PHE A 48 -11.79 -5.01 3.21
N ASP A 49 -12.78 -5.61 3.86
CA ASP A 49 -12.66 -6.95 4.40
C ASP A 49 -12.70 -8.01 3.27
N ASP A 50 -13.43 -7.76 2.18
CA ASP A 50 -13.39 -8.60 0.97
C ASP A 50 -12.00 -8.56 0.33
N MET A 51 -11.41 -7.37 0.21
CA MET A 51 -10.08 -7.19 -0.37
C MET A 51 -9.02 -8.01 0.39
N ILE A 52 -9.13 -8.14 1.71
CA ILE A 52 -8.19 -8.91 2.53
C ILE A 52 -8.50 -10.42 2.49
N ASN A 53 -9.77 -10.78 2.62
CA ASN A 53 -10.19 -12.16 2.93
C ASN A 53 -10.60 -13.00 1.72
N MET A 54 -10.99 -12.38 0.62
CA MET A 54 -11.40 -13.10 -0.58
C MET A 54 -10.20 -13.79 -1.24
N SER A 55 -10.37 -15.02 -1.73
CA SER A 55 -9.30 -15.71 -2.47
C SER A 55 -8.86 -14.88 -3.69
N TRP A 56 -7.57 -14.95 -4.03
CA TRP A 56 -7.01 -14.12 -5.12
C TRP A 56 -7.73 -14.35 -6.45
N GLY A 57 -8.03 -15.60 -6.83
CA GLY A 57 -8.74 -15.91 -8.07
C GLY A 57 -10.16 -15.35 -8.16
N ASN A 58 -10.82 -15.09 -7.03
CA ASN A 58 -12.13 -14.43 -7.00
C ASN A 58 -12.02 -12.90 -6.92
N LEU A 59 -10.92 -12.41 -6.35
CA LEU A 59 -10.67 -10.98 -6.19
C LEU A 59 -10.13 -10.37 -7.49
N SER A 60 -9.12 -10.99 -8.11
CA SER A 60 -8.38 -10.40 -9.22
C SER A 60 -9.26 -9.94 -10.39
N PRO A 61 -10.31 -10.68 -10.82
CA PRO A 61 -11.16 -10.21 -11.91
C PRO A 61 -12.01 -8.98 -11.52
N LYS A 62 -12.32 -8.82 -10.23
CA LYS A 62 -13.09 -7.66 -9.72
C LYS A 62 -12.23 -6.42 -9.52
N LEU A 63 -10.92 -6.59 -9.36
CA LEU A 63 -9.99 -5.47 -9.34
C LEU A 63 -10.01 -4.71 -10.67
N ASP A 64 -10.46 -5.37 -11.75
CA ASP A 64 -10.47 -4.72 -13.05
C ASP A 64 -11.43 -3.53 -13.13
N GLU A 65 -12.51 -3.60 -12.36
CA GLU A 65 -13.56 -2.58 -12.26
C GLU A 65 -13.14 -1.40 -11.36
N ILE A 66 -12.06 -1.55 -10.59
CA ILE A 66 -11.59 -0.56 -9.63
C ILE A 66 -10.44 0.24 -10.23
N ASP A 67 -10.55 1.56 -10.15
CA ASP A 67 -9.52 2.45 -10.68
C ASP A 67 -8.19 2.28 -9.89
N LYS A 68 -7.08 2.47 -10.61
CA LYS A 68 -5.73 2.32 -10.07
C LYS A 68 -5.48 3.16 -8.82
N LYS A 69 -6.00 4.39 -8.78
CA LYS A 69 -5.80 5.30 -7.64
C LYS A 69 -6.51 4.76 -6.40
N THR A 70 -7.71 4.21 -6.54
CA THR A 70 -8.42 3.54 -5.43
C THR A 70 -7.64 2.32 -4.92
N LEU A 71 -7.01 1.55 -5.81
CA LEU A 71 -6.16 0.41 -5.44
C LEU A 71 -4.86 0.84 -4.76
N ASP A 72 -4.19 1.88 -5.26
CA ASP A 72 -2.99 2.46 -4.62
C ASP A 72 -3.34 2.99 -3.22
N GLN A 73 -4.47 3.67 -3.05
CA GLN A 73 -4.97 4.10 -1.73
C GLN A 73 -5.25 2.92 -0.79
N PHE A 74 -5.76 1.81 -1.32
CA PHE A 74 -5.96 0.60 -0.52
C PHE A 74 -4.62 0.02 -0.04
N VAL A 75 -3.61 -0.04 -0.92
CA VAL A 75 -2.26 -0.53 -0.59
C VAL A 75 -1.64 0.34 0.51
N GLN A 76 -1.70 1.66 0.35
CA GLN A 76 -1.18 2.60 1.35
C GLN A 76 -1.87 2.44 2.70
N PHE A 77 -3.21 2.47 2.74
CA PHE A 77 -3.97 2.33 3.97
C PHE A 77 -3.73 0.97 4.65
N SER A 78 -3.62 -0.10 3.87
CA SER A 78 -3.31 -1.43 4.38
C SER A 78 -1.92 -1.51 4.99
N TYR A 79 -0.94 -0.86 4.37
CA TYR A 79 0.42 -0.77 4.88
C TYR A 79 0.48 0.03 6.19
N GLU A 80 -0.18 1.20 6.26
CA GLU A 80 -0.27 1.98 7.50
C GLU A 80 -0.88 1.13 8.63
N LYS A 81 -1.96 0.40 8.35
CA LYS A 81 -2.55 -0.55 9.30
C LYS A 81 -1.57 -1.64 9.73
N PHE A 82 -0.82 -2.21 8.77
CA PHE A 82 0.19 -3.23 9.03
C PHE A 82 1.34 -2.71 9.90
N VAL A 83 1.76 -1.45 9.72
CA VAL A 83 2.79 -0.80 10.53
C VAL A 83 2.27 -0.47 11.94
N ILE A 84 1.08 0.14 12.05
CA ILE A 84 0.47 0.53 13.33
C ILE A 84 0.16 -0.69 14.19
N GLU A 85 -0.38 -1.75 13.59
CA GLU A 85 -0.78 -2.94 14.34
C GLU A 85 0.43 -3.74 14.88
N LYS A 86 1.68 -3.45 14.46
CA LYS A 86 2.96 -4.00 14.94
C LYS A 86 3.00 -5.51 15.24
N LYS A 87 2.05 -6.27 14.72
CA LYS A 87 1.90 -7.69 15.00
C LYS A 87 2.52 -8.48 13.86
N GLU A 88 3.53 -9.27 14.18
CA GLU A 88 4.10 -10.35 13.34
C GLU A 88 3.03 -11.31 12.78
N SER A 89 1.78 -11.23 13.25
CA SER A 89 0.71 -12.14 12.89
C SER A 89 -0.18 -11.71 11.73
N ASN A 90 -0.04 -10.50 11.14
CA ASN A 90 -0.92 -10.09 10.03
C ASN A 90 -0.41 -10.50 8.64
N ARG A 91 0.03 -11.77 8.52
CA ARG A 91 0.55 -12.39 7.29
C ARG A 91 -0.42 -12.31 6.12
N GLN A 92 -1.72 -12.27 6.40
CA GLN A 92 -2.74 -12.18 5.37
C GLN A 92 -2.81 -10.78 4.74
N LEU A 93 -2.72 -9.73 5.56
CA LEU A 93 -2.65 -8.35 5.07
C LEU A 93 -1.36 -8.11 4.31
N GLU A 94 -0.24 -8.61 4.84
CA GLU A 94 1.07 -8.60 4.17
C GLU A 94 1.01 -9.26 2.80
N LYS A 95 0.53 -10.52 2.74
CA LYS A 95 0.35 -11.25 1.48
C LYS A 95 -0.54 -10.47 0.51
N ARG A 96 -1.62 -9.84 1.01
CA ARG A 96 -2.53 -9.06 0.17
C ARG A 96 -1.84 -7.84 -0.44
N ILE A 97 -1.05 -7.12 0.34
CA ILE A 97 -0.29 -5.96 -0.11
C ILE A 97 0.64 -6.37 -1.26
N PHE A 98 1.41 -7.45 -1.10
CA PHE A 98 2.28 -7.92 -2.18
C PHE A 98 1.53 -8.33 -3.44
N GLN A 99 0.42 -9.08 -3.31
CA GLN A 99 -0.39 -9.48 -4.46
C GLN A 99 -0.96 -8.28 -5.23
N LEU A 100 -1.40 -7.24 -4.52
CA LEU A 100 -1.90 -6.02 -5.15
C LEU A 100 -0.80 -5.19 -5.81
N ILE A 101 0.38 -5.08 -5.19
CA ILE A 101 1.53 -4.42 -5.81
C ILE A 101 1.92 -5.14 -7.10
N ASP A 102 2.03 -6.47 -7.06
CA ASP A 102 2.34 -7.27 -8.25
C ASP A 102 1.32 -7.08 -9.36
N TYR A 103 0.03 -7.13 -9.02
CA TYR A 103 -1.04 -6.86 -9.97
C TYR A 103 -0.94 -5.45 -10.58
N LEU A 104 -0.72 -4.42 -9.77
CA LEU A 104 -0.62 -3.04 -10.24
C LEU A 104 0.62 -2.81 -11.12
N ASP A 105 1.74 -3.43 -10.78
CA ASP A 105 2.99 -3.28 -11.53
C ASP A 105 3.02 -4.10 -12.84
N SER A 106 2.34 -5.26 -12.88
CA SER A 106 2.30 -6.13 -14.06
C SER A 106 1.13 -5.83 -15.02
N GLU A 107 -0.06 -5.55 -14.51
CA GLU A 107 -1.29 -5.48 -15.31
C GLU A 107 -1.80 -4.04 -15.56
N ARG A 108 -1.41 -3.06 -14.73
CA ARG A 108 -2.04 -1.70 -14.72
C ARG A 108 -1.05 -0.53 -14.81
N GLU A 109 0.03 -0.71 -15.56
CA GLU A 109 1.12 0.26 -15.82
C GLU A 109 2.11 0.44 -14.65
N GLY A 110 3.37 0.07 -14.93
CA GLY A 110 4.56 0.86 -14.65
C GLY A 110 4.91 1.10 -13.19
N PHE A 111 6.12 0.67 -12.84
CA PHE A 111 6.83 0.92 -11.58
C PHE A 111 6.36 2.17 -10.81
N SER A 112 5.89 1.97 -9.58
CA SER A 112 5.64 3.06 -8.62
C SER A 112 6.71 3.04 -7.54
N LEU A 113 7.35 4.20 -7.33
CA LEU A 113 8.29 4.40 -6.22
C LEU A 113 7.62 4.14 -4.87
N GLU A 114 6.37 4.56 -4.71
CA GLU A 114 5.63 4.39 -3.46
C GLU A 114 5.32 2.91 -3.18
N ARG A 115 4.86 2.17 -4.19
CA ARG A 115 4.64 0.72 -4.07
C ARG A 115 5.94 -0.03 -3.80
N ASN A 116 7.03 0.36 -4.45
CA ASN A 116 8.35 -0.22 -4.20
C ASN A 116 8.84 0.06 -2.77
N ASN A 117 8.68 1.30 -2.28
CA ASN A 117 9.03 1.65 -0.91
C ASN A 117 8.24 0.82 0.13
N ILE A 118 6.92 0.68 -0.07
CA ILE A 118 6.08 -0.19 0.77
C ILE A 118 6.57 -1.63 0.71
N ARG A 119 6.80 -2.17 -0.50
CA ARG A 119 7.30 -3.52 -0.72
C ARG A 119 8.63 -3.77 0.03
N ASN A 120 9.59 -2.88 -0.10
CA ASN A 120 10.89 -3.01 0.56
C ASN A 120 10.78 -2.87 2.07
N SER A 121 9.94 -1.96 2.57
CA SER A 121 9.77 -1.80 4.02
C SER A 121 9.11 -3.02 4.67
N ILE A 122 8.30 -3.77 3.94
CA ILE A 122 7.75 -5.05 4.41
C ILE A 122 8.79 -6.18 4.28
N ALA A 123 9.52 -6.23 3.16
CA ALA A 123 10.47 -7.30 2.88
C ALA A 123 11.74 -7.26 3.75
N HIS A 124 12.14 -6.08 4.21
CA HIS A 124 13.36 -5.85 5.01
C HIS A 124 13.05 -5.44 6.45
N LYS A 125 11.96 -5.96 7.00
CA LYS A 125 11.43 -5.62 8.33
C LYS A 125 12.21 -6.26 9.49
N ASP A 126 13.54 -6.37 9.34
CA ASP A 126 14.49 -6.86 10.35
C ASP A 126 14.68 -5.84 11.48
#